data_AF-A0A090R3X7-F1
#
_entry.id   AF-A0A090R3X7-F1
#
_cell.length_a   1.000
_cell.length_b   1.000
_cell.length_c   1.000
_cell.angle_alpha   90.00
_cell.angle_beta   90.00
_cell.angle_gamma   90.00
#
_symmetry.space_group_name_H-M   'P 1'
#
loop_
_entity.id
_entity.type
_entity.pdbx_description
1 polymer ?
#
loop_
_entity_poly.entity_id
_entity_poly.type
_entity_poly.pdbx_seq_one_letter_code
_entity_poly.pdbx_strand_id
1 'polypeptide(L)' 'MGHVSIDAKGNWTYTLNNDHPDVQALDVDSDPVVRTITVTSADGTTHDIVITITGTEDAPVVTVHSRVQ' A
#
# COMPACT_ATOMS: atom_id res chain seq x y z
N MET A 1 -4.90 1.88 4.80
CA MET A 1 -3.88 0.82 4.71
C MET A 1 -4.44 -0.37 3.96
N GLY A 2 -3.57 -1.16 3.32
CA GLY A 2 -3.98 -2.41 2.67
C GLY A 2 -4.15 -3.57 3.66
N HIS A 3 -4.65 -4.70 3.16
CA HIS A 3 -4.84 -5.94 3.92
C HIS A 3 -4.25 -7.14 3.19
N VAL A 4 -3.81 -8.12 3.96
CA VAL A 4 -3.40 -9.44 3.45
C VAL A 4 -4.46 -10.48 3.76
N SER A 5 -4.68 -11.39 2.83
CA SER A 5 -5.43 -12.63 3.05
C SER A 5 -4.59 -13.80 2.57
N ILE A 6 -4.45 -14.83 3.38
CA ILE A 6 -3.73 -16.07 3.05
C ILE A 6 -4.65 -17.28 3.31
N ASP A 7 -4.69 -18.23 2.38
CA ASP A 7 -5.45 -19.45 2.52
C ASP A 7 -4.62 -20.61 3.12
N ALA A 8 -5.28 -21.71 3.46
CA ALA A 8 -4.63 -22.88 4.04
C ALA A 8 -3.63 -23.59 3.11
N LYS A 9 -3.63 -23.27 1.81
CA LYS A 9 -2.67 -23.77 0.81
C LYS A 9 -1.47 -22.83 0.65
N GLY A 10 -1.45 -21.70 1.34
CA GLY A 10 -0.41 -20.68 1.25
C GLY A 10 -0.60 -19.69 0.09
N ASN A 11 -1.75 -19.71 -0.60
CA ASN A 11 -2.03 -18.67 -1.59
C ASN A 11 -2.36 -17.39 -0.84
N TRP A 12 -1.68 -16.30 -1.19
CA TRP A 12 -1.86 -15.01 -0.54
C TRP A 12 -2.26 -13.94 -1.54
N THR A 13 -3.00 -12.96 -1.05
CA THR A 13 -3.39 -11.76 -1.78
C THR A 13 -3.15 -10.55 -0.89
N TYR A 14 -2.66 -9.46 -1.49
CA TYR A 14 -2.58 -8.17 -0.84
C TYR A 14 -3.46 -7.17 -1.59
N THR A 15 -4.37 -6.54 -0.88
CA THR A 15 -5.23 -5.50 -1.44
C THR A 15 -4.83 -4.17 -0.82
N LEU A 16 -4.29 -3.27 -1.64
CA LEU A 16 -3.97 -1.91 -1.24
C LEU A 16 -5.26 -1.07 -1.16
N ASN A 17 -5.46 -0.34 -0.06
CA ASN A 17 -6.44 0.74 -0.04
C ASN A 17 -5.77 1.99 -0.64
N ASN A 18 -6.01 2.24 -1.92
CA ASN A 18 -5.40 3.35 -2.65
C ASN A 18 -5.84 4.71 -2.12
N ASP A 19 -7.07 4.82 -1.61
CA ASP A 19 -7.65 6.06 -1.10
C ASP A 19 -7.11 6.44 0.29
N HIS A 20 -6.21 5.63 0.85
CA HIS A 20 -5.61 5.95 2.13
C HIS A 20 -4.70 7.18 2.02
N PRO A 21 -4.78 8.17 2.92
CA PRO A 21 -3.99 9.41 2.83
C PRO A 21 -2.48 9.17 2.66
N ASP A 22 -1.90 8.27 3.45
CA ASP A 22 -0.45 7.96 3.34
C ASP A 22 -0.06 7.31 2.01
N VAL A 23 -0.99 6.64 1.32
CA VAL A 23 -0.75 6.06 -0.01
C VAL A 23 -0.88 7.15 -1.08
N GLN A 24 -1.90 8.02 -0.94
CA GLN A 24 -2.08 9.19 -1.79
C GLN A 24 -0.98 10.25 -1.63
N ALA A 25 -0.22 10.20 -0.54
CA ALA A 25 0.91 11.08 -0.31
C ALA A 25 2.20 10.59 -0.98
N LEU A 26 2.21 9.39 -1.57
CA LEU A 26 3.38 8.86 -2.28
C LEU A 26 3.41 9.38 -3.71
N ASP A 27 4.51 10.02 -4.08
CA ASP A 27 4.84 10.39 -5.46
C ASP A 27 5.98 9.50 -6.01
N VAL A 28 6.46 9.81 -7.22
CA VAL A 28 7.54 9.05 -7.88
C VAL A 28 8.90 9.17 -7.16
N ASP A 29 9.09 10.24 -6.38
CA ASP A 29 10.35 10.54 -5.68
C ASP A 29 10.30 10.14 -4.20
N SER A 30 9.13 9.71 -3.71
CA SER A 30 8.90 9.27 -2.34
C SER A 30 9.64 7.98 -2.04
N ASP A 31 10.19 7.88 -0.82
CA ASP A 31 10.71 6.62 -0.32
C ASP A 31 9.59 5.56 -0.30
N PRO A 32 9.85 4.34 -0.80
CA PRO A 32 8.83 3.30 -0.82
C PRO A 32 8.37 2.91 0.58
N VAL A 33 7.07 2.67 0.73
CA VAL A 33 6.51 2.09 1.96
C VAL A 33 6.70 0.58 1.90
N VAL A 34 7.52 0.05 2.82
CA VAL A 34 7.75 -1.39 2.94
C VAL A 34 6.85 -1.99 4.03
N ARG A 35 6.24 -3.12 3.71
CA ARG A 35 5.46 -3.93 4.64
C ARG A 35 5.96 -5.36 4.65
N THR A 36 6.28 -5.86 5.83
CA THR A 36 6.65 -7.26 6.05
C THR A 36 5.52 -7.95 6.79
N ILE A 37 5.09 -9.09 6.25
CA ILE A 37 4.11 -9.97 6.87
C ILE A 37 4.80 -11.31 7.11
N THR A 38 4.99 -11.65 8.38
CA THR A 38 5.50 -12.96 8.77
C THR A 38 4.35 -13.95 8.84
N VAL A 39 4.41 -15.00 8.04
CA VAL A 39 3.49 -16.14 8.08
C VAL A 39 4.16 -17.31 8.78
N THR A 40 3.37 -18.10 9.50
CA THR A 40 3.83 -19.31 10.19
C THR A 40 3.08 -20.51 9.63
N SER A 41 3.80 -21.51 9.14
CA SER A 41 3.21 -22.78 8.70
C SER A 41 2.83 -23.65 9.90
N ALA A 42 2.01 -24.68 9.65
CA ALA A 42 1.53 -25.59 10.70
C ALA A 42 2.66 -26.35 11.43
N ASP A 43 3.82 -26.50 10.80
CA ASP A 43 5.02 -27.09 11.39
C ASP A 43 5.85 -26.10 12.24
N GLY A 44 5.44 -24.83 12.32
CA GLY A 44 6.11 -23.77 13.06
C GLY A 44 7.19 -23.02 12.27
N THR A 45 7.46 -23.39 11.02
CA THR A 45 8.38 -22.63 10.15
C THR A 45 7.80 -21.25 9.84
N THR A 46 8.65 -20.22 9.76
CA THR A 46 8.22 -18.86 9.43
C THR A 46 8.76 -18.41 8.07
N HIS A 47 7.97 -17.59 7.38
CA HIS A 47 8.35 -16.98 6.11
C HIS A 47 7.87 -15.53 6.08
N ASP A 48 8.68 -14.64 5.52
CA ASP A 48 8.31 -13.24 5.33
C ASP A 48 7.79 -13.00 3.91
N ILE A 49 6.65 -12.32 3.82
CA ILE A 49 6.13 -11.72 2.61
C ILE A 49 6.44 -10.23 2.69
N VAL A 50 7.32 -9.75 1.79
CA VAL A 50 7.71 -8.35 1.71
C VAL A 50 6.97 -7.67 0.57
N ILE A 51 6.23 -6.62 0.90
CA ILE A 51 5.45 -5.81 -0.03
C ILE A 51 6.07 -4.42 -0.05
N THR A 52 6.43 -3.97 -1.24
CA THR A 52 6.95 -2.62 -1.49
C THR A 52 5.87 -1.83 -2.24
N ILE A 53 5.46 -0.71 -1.66
CA ILE A 53 4.50 0.21 -2.25
C ILE A 53 5.27 1.44 -2.71
N THR A 54 5.27 1.68 -4.01
CA THR A 54 5.86 2.87 -4.63
C THR A 54 4.75 3.80 -5.07
N GLY A 55 4.93 5.10 -4.83
CA GLY A 55 4.05 6.11 -5.40
C GLY A 55 4.17 6.17 -6.92
N THR A 56 3.17 6.81 -7.52
CA THR A 56 3.21 7.25 -8.92
C THR A 56 2.84 8.72 -8.94
N GLU A 57 3.27 9.45 -9.97
CA GLU A 57 2.85 10.84 -10.13
C GLU A 57 1.37 10.90 -10.54
N ASP A 58 0.53 11.53 -9.72
CA ASP A 58 -0.81 11.94 -10.13
C ASP A 58 -0.75 13.32 -10.82
N ALA A 59 -1.48 13.49 -11.91
CA ALA A 59 -1.49 14.77 -12.63
C ALA A 59 -1.95 15.92 -11.71
N PRO A 60 -1.31 17.10 -11.77
CA PRO A 60 -1.61 18.20 -10.84
C PRO A 60 -3.07 18.67 -10.99
N VAL A 61 -3.78 18.75 -9.86
CA VAL A 61 -5.14 19.29 -9.80
C VAL A 61 -5.09 20.77 -9.39
N VAL A 62 -5.40 21.67 -10.32
CA VAL A 62 -5.51 23.12 -10.03
C VAL A 62 -6.96 23.45 -9.66
N THR A 63 -7.20 23.86 -8.41
CA THR A 63 -8.51 24.37 -7.97
C THR A 63 -8.45 25.89 -7.82
N VAL A 64 -9.23 26.61 -8.63
CA VAL A 64 -9.33 28.08 -8.57
C VAL A 64 -10.59 28.46 -7.78
N HIS A 65 -10.41 29.20 -6.68
CA HIS A 65 -11.53 29.77 -5.92
C HIS A 65 -11.70 31.25 -6.30
N SER A 66 -12.86 31.63 -6.84
CA SER A 66 -13.21 33.04 -7.05
C SER A 66 -13.85 33.62 -5.79
N ARG A 67 -13.28 34.69 -5.24
CA ARG A 67 -13.92 35.50 -4.20
C ARG A 67 -14.85 36.52 -4.84
N VAL A 68 -16.14 36.43 -4.55
CA VAL A 68 -17.09 37.51 -4.85
C VAL A 68 -16.84 38.64 -3.85
N GLN A 69 -16.55 39.85 -4.33
CA GLN A 69 -16.61 41.09 -3.54
C GLN A 69 -18.03 41.63 -3.54
#